data_AF-A0A1Q7M3B2-F1
#
_entry.id   AF-A0A1Q7M3B2-F1
#
_cell.length_a   1.000
_cell.length_b   1.000
_cell.length_c   1.000
_cell.angle_alpha   90.00
_cell.angle_beta   90.00
_cell.angle_gamma   90.00
#
_symmetry.space_group_name_H-M   'P 1'
#
loop_
_entity.id
_entity.type
_entity.pdbx_description
1 polymer ?
#
loop_
_entity_poly.entity_id
_entity_poly.type
_entity_poly.pdbx_seq_one_letter_code
_entity_poly.pdbx_strand_id
1 'polypeptide(L)'
;MARIGVQWNLLSAARIPRGIRVSLEARMASLWRSLEHFRIAQVLGAKEVCRSEAFEMSVDHWTFTYEIDLSEGVAIIQRAIDHARGCIVS
;
A
#
# COMPACT_ATOMS: atom_id res chain seq x y z
N MET A 1 4.33 15.74 10.00
CA MET A 1 4.63 15.15 8.69
C MET A 1 4.01 13.76 8.68
N ALA A 2 2.96 13.57 7.88
CA ALA A 2 2.18 12.33 7.87
C ALA A 2 2.98 11.25 7.15
N ARG A 3 3.52 10.28 7.91
CA ARG A 3 4.07 9.06 7.32
C ARG A 3 2.89 8.27 6.76
N ILE A 4 2.90 7.97 5.46
CA ILE A 4 1.86 7.10 4.93
C ILE A 4 1.96 5.72 5.56
N GLY A 5 0.88 5.32 6.24
CA GLY A 5 0.75 4.01 6.86
C GLY A 5 0.28 2.96 5.86
N VAL A 6 0.50 1.69 6.16
CA VAL A 6 -0.12 0.58 5.43
C VAL A 6 -1.30 0.06 6.25
N GLN A 7 -2.50 0.18 5.70
CA GLN A 7 -3.70 -0.43 6.25
C GLN A 7 -3.94 -1.78 5.60
N TRP A 8 -3.94 -2.83 6.41
CA TRP A 8 -4.19 -4.20 5.96
C TRP A 8 -5.70 -4.53 5.93
N ASN A 9 -6.54 -3.53 5.67
CA ASN A 9 -7.96 -3.41 6.05
C ASN A 9 -8.87 -4.62 5.73
N LEU A 10 -8.49 -5.49 4.78
CA LEU A 10 -9.24 -6.68 4.38
C LEU A 10 -8.48 -8.00 4.56
N LEU A 11 -7.16 -7.94 4.66
CA LEU A 11 -6.33 -9.12 4.83
C LEU A 11 -6.10 -9.34 6.31
N SER A 12 -6.41 -10.54 6.81
CA SER A 12 -5.82 -10.94 8.07
C SER A 12 -4.30 -10.94 7.90
N ALA A 13 -3.64 -9.84 8.30
CA ALA A 13 -2.19 -9.66 8.19
C ALA A 13 -1.40 -10.82 8.82
N ALA A 14 -2.05 -11.60 9.70
CA ALA A 14 -1.54 -12.86 10.25
C ALA A 14 -1.25 -13.94 9.19
N ARG A 15 -1.95 -13.92 8.04
CA ARG A 15 -1.74 -14.87 6.93
C ARG A 15 -0.54 -14.53 6.06
N ILE A 16 0.00 -13.32 6.19
CA ILE A 16 1.14 -12.86 5.40
C ILE A 16 2.39 -12.96 6.28
N PRO A 17 3.45 -13.65 5.82
CA PRO A 17 4.70 -13.75 6.56
C PRO A 17 5.23 -12.36 6.95
N ARG A 18 5.71 -12.22 8.19
CA ARG A 18 6.20 -10.94 8.71
C ARG A 18 7.26 -10.30 7.81
N GLY A 19 8.19 -11.10 7.26
CA GLY A 19 9.22 -10.60 6.35
C GLY A 19 8.64 -9.92 5.10
N ILE A 20 7.60 -10.52 4.51
CA ILE A 20 6.91 -9.96 3.34
C ILE A 20 6.19 -8.65 3.72
N ARG A 21 5.51 -8.61 4.87
CA ARG A 21 4.84 -7.39 5.36
C ARG A 21 5.81 -6.24 5.56
N VAL A 22 6.94 -6.49 6.23
CA VAL A 22 7.98 -5.49 6.48
C VAL A 22 8.58 -5.00 5.16
N SER A 23 8.86 -5.90 4.21
CA SER A 23 9.36 -5.54 2.89
C SER A 23 8.37 -4.68 2.09
N LEU A 24 7.07 -4.99 2.17
CA LEU A 24 6.02 -4.18 1.54
C LEU A 24 5.96 -2.78 2.16
N GLU A 25 5.88 -2.71 3.48
CA GLU A 25 5.86 -1.44 4.23
C GLU A 25 7.09 -0.58 3.92
N ALA A 26 8.28 -1.19 3.84
CA ALA A 26 9.51 -0.49 3.49
C ALA A 26 9.49 0.06 2.04
N ARG A 27 8.98 -0.72 1.08
CA ARG A 27 8.84 -0.28 -0.32
C ARG A 27 7.84 0.86 -0.43
N MET A 28 6.68 0.75 0.21
CA MET A 28 5.68 1.83 0.23
C MET A 28 6.22 3.10 0.89
N ALA A 29 6.94 2.98 2.00
CA ALA A 29 7.61 4.12 2.63
C ALA A 29 8.67 4.75 1.72
N SER A 30 9.34 3.97 0.87
CA SER A 30 10.27 4.51 -0.14
C SER A 30 9.54 5.25 -1.26
N LEU A 31 8.47 4.66 -1.80
CA LEU A 31 7.64 5.32 -2.81
C LEU A 31 7.07 6.64 -2.29
N TRP A 32 6.59 6.63 -1.05
CA TRP A 32 6.03 7.84 -0.45
C TRP A 32 7.07 8.95 -0.30
N ARG A 33 8.29 8.62 0.18
CA ARG A 33 9.38 9.60 0.23
C ARG A 33 9.70 10.21 -1.14
N SER A 34 9.62 9.41 -2.20
CA SER A 34 9.75 9.91 -3.57
C SER A 34 8.59 10.85 -3.92
N LEU A 35 7.35 10.49 -3.63
CA LEU A 35 6.16 11.30 -3.93
C LEU A 35 6.10 12.61 -3.13
N GLU A 36 6.53 12.59 -1.86
CA GLU A 36 6.73 13.80 -1.05
C GLU A 36 7.73 14.74 -1.70
N HIS A 37 8.83 14.20 -2.23
CA HIS A 37 9.82 14.97 -2.96
C HIS A 37 9.22 15.59 -4.25
N PHE A 38 8.30 14.89 -4.91
CA PHE A 38 7.56 15.40 -6.08
C PHE A 38 6.41 16.37 -5.74
N ARG A 39 6.28 16.84 -4.49
CA ARG A 39 5.31 17.86 -4.03
C ARG A 39 3.84 17.52 -4.31
N ILE A 40 3.42 16.27 -4.09
CA ILE A 40 1.99 15.89 -4.13
C ILE A 40 1.16 16.72 -3.13
N ALA A 41 1.76 17.25 -2.07
CA ALA A 41 1.14 18.21 -1.16
C ALA A 41 0.47 19.41 -1.85
N GLN A 42 0.92 19.82 -3.05
CA GLN A 42 0.26 20.88 -3.82
C GLN A 42 -1.01 20.42 -4.54
N VAL A 43 -1.12 19.12 -4.88
CA VAL A 43 -2.31 18.51 -5.48
C VAL A 43 -3.38 18.24 -4.41
N LEU A 44 -2.97 17.95 -3.17
CA LEU A 44 -3.85 17.63 -2.03
C LEU A 44 -4.64 18.82 -1.46
N GLY A 45 -4.36 20.05 -1.90
CA GLY A 45 -5.05 21.26 -1.42
C GLY A 45 -6.47 21.43 -1.94
N ALA A 46 -6.93 20.60 -2.88
CA ALA A 46 -8.20 20.77 -3.57
C ALA A 46 -9.09 19.52 -3.46
N LYS A 47 -9.95 19.51 -2.42
CA LYS A 47 -11.19 18.73 -2.25
C LYS A 47 -11.12 17.20 -2.05
N GLU A 48 -12.11 16.77 -1.25
CA GLU A 48 -12.85 15.49 -1.19
C GLU A 48 -12.10 14.16 -1.36
N VAL A 49 -12.37 13.24 -0.43
CA VAL A 49 -12.07 11.79 -0.45
C VAL A 49 -11.35 11.33 -1.72
N CYS A 50 -10.03 11.45 -1.71
CA CYS A 50 -9.20 11.18 -2.89
C CYS A 50 -8.59 9.79 -2.73
N ARG A 51 -9.36 8.78 -3.14
CA ARG A 51 -8.90 7.40 -3.24
C ARG A 51 -8.35 7.19 -4.65
N SER A 52 -7.12 6.69 -4.74
CA SER A 52 -6.51 6.39 -6.03
C SER A 52 -7.20 5.18 -6.70
N GLU A 53 -6.90 5.00 -7.99
CA GLU A 53 -7.10 3.70 -8.63
C GLU A 53 -6.26 2.61 -7.93
N ALA A 54 -6.61 1.35 -8.18
CA ALA A 54 -5.89 0.21 -7.63
C ALA A 54 -4.54 0.04 -8.34
N PHE A 55 -3.48 -0.06 -7.54
CA PHE A 55 -2.12 -0.34 -7.97
C PHE A 55 -1.70 -1.74 -7.56
N GLU A 56 -0.66 -2.24 -8.21
CA GLU A 56 -0.03 -3.52 -7.85
C GLU A 56 1.41 -3.32 -7.40
N MET A 57 1.82 -4.11 -6.41
CA MET A 57 3.21 -4.21 -5.99
C MET A 57 3.57 -5.65 -5.71
N SER A 58 4.64 -6.13 -6.33
CA SER A 58 5.18 -7.45 -6.05
C SER A 58 6.29 -7.38 -5.00
N VAL A 59 6.31 -8.34 -4.08
CA VAL A 59 7.38 -8.56 -3.09
C VAL A 59 7.68 -10.06 -3.08
N ASP A 60 8.86 -10.43 -3.54
CA ASP A 60 9.24 -11.83 -3.76
C ASP A 60 8.17 -12.58 -4.59
N HIS A 61 7.60 -13.66 -4.07
CA HIS A 61 6.55 -14.47 -4.69
C HIS A 61 5.13 -13.96 -4.37
N TRP A 62 5.00 -12.75 -3.82
CA TRP A 62 3.71 -12.15 -3.50
C TRP A 62 3.38 -10.99 -4.42
N THR A 63 2.11 -10.86 -4.80
CA THR A 63 1.56 -9.66 -5.46
C THR A 63 0.48 -9.05 -4.57
N PHE A 64 0.59 -7.76 -4.32
CA PHE A 64 -0.34 -6.98 -3.51
C PHE A 64 -1.07 -5.98 -4.38
N THR A 65 -2.40 -5.97 -4.30
CA THR A 65 -3.21 -4.89 -4.88
C THR A 65 -3.57 -3.91 -3.77
N TYR A 66 -3.35 -2.63 -4.00
CA TYR A 66 -3.59 -1.59 -3.00
C TYR A 66 -4.11 -0.30 -3.63
N GLU A 67 -4.82 0.48 -2.84
CA GLU A 67 -5.25 1.83 -3.19
C GLU A 67 -4.64 2.81 -2.19
N ILE A 68 -4.45 4.05 -2.59
CA ILE A 68 -3.95 5.10 -1.72
C ILE A 68 -5.12 5.98 -1.34
N ASP A 69 -5.43 6.02 -0.06
CA ASP A 69 -6.27 7.08 0.49
C ASP A 69 -5.36 8.26 0.83
N LEU A 70 -5.41 9.28 -0.02
CA LEU A 70 -4.62 10.48 0.14
C LEU A 70 -5.14 11.39 1.26
N SER A 71 -6.40 11.24 1.67
CA SER A 71 -6.99 12.01 2.77
C SER A 71 -6.52 11.53 4.13
N GLU A 72 -6.40 10.20 4.29
CA GLU A 72 -5.84 9.57 5.48
C GLU A 72 -4.31 9.42 5.40
N GLY A 73 -3.74 9.55 4.20
CA GLY A 73 -2.34 9.24 3.96
C GLY A 73 -2.06 7.78 4.27
N VAL A 74 -2.80 6.85 3.66
CA VAL A 74 -2.61 5.42 3.88
C VAL A 74 -2.68 4.66 2.56
N ALA A 75 -1.85 3.61 2.44
CA ALA A 75 -2.01 2.60 1.41
C ALA A 75 -2.88 1.47 1.99
N ILE A 76 -4.05 1.27 1.40
CA ILE A 76 -5.03 0.27 1.81
C ILE A 76 -4.85 -0.97 0.94
N ILE A 77 -4.34 -2.05 1.53
CA ILE A 77 -4.15 -3.32 0.84
C ILE A 77 -5.51 -4.00 0.65
N GLN A 78 -5.89 -4.22 -0.60
CA GLN A 78 -7.15 -4.85 -1.00
C GLN A 78 -7.00 -6.36 -1.21
N ARG A 79 -5.85 -6.81 -1.71
CA ARG A 79 -5.62 -8.21 -2.07
C ARG A 79 -4.15 -8.57 -1.94
N ALA A 80 -3.86 -9.82 -1.59
CA ALA A 80 -2.53 -10.40 -1.65
C ALA A 80 -2.59 -11.79 -2.27
N ILE A 81 -1.71 -12.08 -3.24
CA ILE A 81 -1.63 -13.37 -3.91
C ILE A 81 -0.25 -13.97 -3.63
N ASP A 82 -0.22 -15.18 -3.07
CA ASP A 82 0.99 -15.98 -2.90
C ASP A 82 1.15 -16.89 -4.12
N HIS A 83 2.07 -16.54 -5.02
CA HIS A 83 2.35 -17.30 -6.23
C HIS A 83 3.17 -18.57 -5.96
N ALA A 84 3.84 -18.68 -4.81
CA ALA A 84 4.52 -19.92 -4.43
C ALA A 84 3.51 -21.01 -4.04
N ARG A 85 2.34 -20.61 -3.52
CA ARG A 85 1.27 -21.52 -3.08
C ARG A 85 0.01 -21.50 -3.94
N GLY A 86 -0.04 -20.63 -4.96
CA GLY A 86 -1.26 -20.40 -5.76
C GLY A 86 -2.46 -19.93 -4.93
N CYS A 87 -2.21 -19.30 -3.79
CA CYS A 87 -3.24 -18.95 -2.81
C CYS A 87 -3.57 -17.46 -2.89
N ILE A 88 -4.87 -17.16 -3.00
CA ILE A 88 -5.38 -15.80 -2.90
C ILE A 88 -5.74 -15.54 -1.44
N VAL A 89 -5.15 -14.51 -0.86
CA VAL A 89 -5.57 -13.91 0.39
C VAL A 89 -6.39 -12.67 -0.01
N SER A 90 -7.69 -12.75 0.23
CA SER A 90 -8.68 -11.69 0.01
C SER A 90 -9.40 -11.38 1.31
#